data_AF-A0A4R2IGD2-F1
#
_entry.id   AF-A0A4R2IGD2-F1
#
_cell.length_a   1.000
_cell.length_b   1.000
_cell.length_c   1.000
_cell.angle_alpha   90.00
_cell.angle_beta   90.00
_cell.angle_gamma   90.00
#
_symmetry.space_group_name_H-M   'P 1'
#
loop_
_entity.id
_entity.type
_entity.pdbx_description
1 polymer ?
#
loop_
_entity_poly.entity_id
_entity_poly.type
_entity_poly.pdbx_seq_one_letter_code
_entity_poly.pdbx_strand_id
1 'polypeptide(L)'
;MTSPPHPSFTSLGQIDWDDTTSILRGCAPLFEALTHEPALLARLVAHVADDPHLAEMCEGYDFMHKLVLHDAVDLNVRLRLHVYQAGFFDRPHNHRWSFASHILRGGYVHRIFGCDDQFGEDTDPDSLLPIHERLEQPGSTYALHHTSVHTVQAEADTISMLVRGPSAKQRFLILDAATDSFFWVYGAAQESPEQRASKRLTPDQLANTITRIQHLIADLDPASRSASLDGK
;
A
#
# COMPACT_ATOMS: atom_id res chain seq x y z
N MET A 1 13.22 20.65 -7.01
CA MET A 1 13.63 19.30 -6.63
C MET A 1 14.05 19.30 -5.17
N THR A 2 13.19 18.80 -4.28
CA THR A 2 13.59 18.45 -2.92
C THR A 2 14.53 17.25 -3.02
N SER A 3 15.67 17.29 -2.33
CA SER A 3 16.58 16.14 -2.28
C SER A 3 15.85 14.93 -1.71
N PRO A 4 16.10 13.71 -2.24
CA PRO A 4 15.50 12.50 -1.69
C PRO A 4 15.89 12.34 -0.21
N PRO A 5 14.99 11.79 0.63
CA PRO A 5 15.25 11.64 2.07
C PRO A 5 16.35 10.61 2.36
N HIS A 6 16.64 9.72 1.40
CA HIS A 6 17.68 8.70 1.50
C HIS A 6 18.17 8.32 0.08
N PRO A 7 19.45 7.93 -0.13
CA PRO A 7 19.95 7.53 -1.46
C PRO A 7 19.18 6.40 -2.13
N SER A 8 18.51 5.55 -1.34
CA SER A 8 17.68 4.45 -1.87
C SER A 8 16.46 4.91 -2.69
N PHE A 9 16.09 6.19 -2.63
CA PHE A 9 15.00 6.75 -3.44
C PHE A 9 15.44 7.11 -4.87
N THR A 10 16.75 7.19 -5.15
CA THR A 10 17.25 7.66 -6.46
C THR A 10 16.88 6.72 -7.60
N SER A 11 16.79 5.41 -7.36
CA SER A 11 16.41 4.42 -8.38
C SER A 11 14.98 4.57 -8.89
N LEU A 12 14.10 5.26 -8.15
CA LEU A 12 12.70 5.43 -8.52
C LEU A 12 12.53 6.20 -9.84
N GLY A 13 13.47 7.10 -10.18
CA GLY A 13 13.44 7.85 -11.43
C GLY A 13 13.85 7.05 -12.67
N GLN A 14 14.26 5.80 -12.51
CA GLN A 14 14.74 4.91 -13.58
C GLN A 14 13.77 3.77 -13.90
N ILE A 15 12.61 3.74 -13.23
CA ILE A 15 11.63 2.67 -13.38
C ILE A 15 10.83 2.87 -14.66
N ASP A 16 10.89 1.88 -15.55
CA ASP A 16 9.82 1.62 -16.52
C ASP A 16 8.63 0.99 -15.78
N TRP A 17 7.49 1.69 -15.78
CA TRP A 17 6.27 1.31 -15.03
C TRP A 17 5.33 0.38 -15.81
N ASP A 18 5.65 0.05 -17.07
CA ASP A 18 4.95 -0.97 -17.85
C ASP A 18 5.66 -2.34 -17.80
N ASP A 19 6.88 -2.41 -17.25
CA ASP A 19 7.62 -3.65 -16.99
C ASP A 19 7.69 -3.98 -15.49
N THR A 20 7.01 -5.05 -15.07
CA THR A 20 7.01 -5.50 -13.66
C THR A 20 8.40 -5.92 -13.15
N THR A 21 9.30 -6.36 -14.02
CA THR A 21 10.69 -6.68 -13.66
C THR A 21 11.48 -5.41 -13.33
N SER A 22 11.34 -4.38 -14.17
CA SER A 22 11.88 -3.04 -13.92
C SER A 22 11.35 -2.46 -12.60
N ILE A 23 10.04 -2.54 -12.36
CA ILE A 23 9.41 -2.07 -11.11
C ILE A 23 10.03 -2.74 -9.89
N LEU A 24 10.16 -4.08 -9.90
CA LEU A 24 10.77 -4.83 -8.78
C LEU A 24 12.21 -4.40 -8.53
N ARG A 25 13.04 -4.36 -9.58
CA ARG A 25 14.45 -3.99 -9.46
C ARG A 25 14.64 -2.56 -8.97
N GLY A 26 13.83 -1.63 -9.47
CA GLY A 26 13.93 -0.22 -9.10
C GLY A 26 13.43 0.09 -7.69
N CYS A 27 12.46 -0.69 -7.17
CA CYS A 27 11.95 -0.52 -5.82
C CYS A 27 12.78 -1.27 -4.75
N ALA A 28 13.54 -2.30 -5.14
CA ALA A 28 14.29 -3.15 -4.19
C ALA A 28 15.22 -2.36 -3.25
N PRO A 29 16.06 -1.41 -3.71
CA PRO A 29 16.93 -0.66 -2.80
C PRO A 29 16.16 0.13 -1.73
N LEU A 30 14.99 0.65 -2.08
CA LEU A 30 14.13 1.38 -1.15
C LEU A 30 13.54 0.45 -0.10
N PHE A 31 12.96 -0.68 -0.51
CA PHE A 31 12.43 -1.65 0.43
C PHE A 31 13.52 -2.23 1.34
N GLU A 32 14.69 -2.55 0.80
CA GLU A 32 15.83 -3.01 1.61
C GLU A 32 16.22 -1.99 2.68
N ALA A 33 16.36 -0.71 2.32
CA ALA A 33 16.70 0.34 3.28
C ALA A 33 15.62 0.51 4.37
N LEU A 34 14.33 0.52 3.99
CA LEU A 34 13.25 0.69 4.96
C LEU A 34 13.07 -0.52 5.88
N THR A 35 13.44 -1.72 5.43
CA THR A 35 13.40 -2.95 6.23
C THR A 35 14.61 -3.07 7.16
N HIS A 36 15.80 -2.66 6.73
CA HIS A 36 17.04 -2.84 7.50
C HIS A 36 17.49 -1.61 8.28
N GLU A 37 16.86 -0.45 8.07
CA GLU A 37 17.09 0.77 8.84
C GLU A 37 15.80 1.21 9.56
N PRO A 38 15.44 0.60 10.70
CA PRO A 38 14.20 0.92 11.42
C PRO A 38 14.05 2.41 11.74
N ALA A 39 15.18 3.09 12.01
CA ALA A 39 15.21 4.53 12.22
C ALA A 39 14.78 5.35 11.00
N LEU A 40 15.05 4.88 9.78
CA LEU A 40 14.60 5.55 8.55
C LEU A 40 13.08 5.47 8.44
N LEU A 41 12.50 4.27 8.58
CA LEU A 41 11.06 4.08 8.51
C LEU A 41 10.34 4.86 9.62
N ALA A 42 10.83 4.78 10.86
CA ALA A 42 10.25 5.49 12.00
C ALA A 42 10.25 7.02 11.78
N ARG A 43 11.34 7.58 11.23
CA ARG A 43 11.41 9.01 10.87
C ARG A 43 10.39 9.39 9.79
N LEU A 44 10.26 8.59 8.73
CA LEU A 44 9.30 8.86 7.66
C LEU A 44 7.86 8.81 8.17
N VAL A 45 7.54 7.83 9.03
CA VAL A 45 6.22 7.70 9.65
C VAL A 45 5.91 8.90 10.56
N ALA A 46 6.86 9.30 11.41
CA ALA A 46 6.69 10.47 12.28
C ALA A 46 6.47 11.76 11.48
N HIS A 47 7.22 11.94 10.40
CA HIS A 47 7.15 13.13 9.55
C HIS A 47 5.78 13.35 8.90
N VAL A 48 4.96 12.31 8.70
CA VAL A 48 3.62 12.44 8.13
C VAL A 48 2.73 13.39 8.95
N ALA A 49 2.86 13.40 10.28
CA ALA A 49 2.09 14.31 11.13
C ALA A 49 2.53 15.77 11.00
N ASP A 50 3.81 15.98 10.69
CA ASP A 50 4.44 17.31 10.59
C ASP A 50 4.35 17.91 9.18
N ASP A 51 3.95 17.12 8.18
CA ASP A 51 3.77 17.55 6.80
C ASP A 51 2.27 17.54 6.41
N PRO A 52 1.62 18.72 6.36
CA PRO A 52 0.22 18.84 5.95
C PRO A 52 -0.08 18.25 4.57
N HIS A 53 0.85 18.33 3.62
CA HIS A 53 0.68 17.77 2.28
C HIS A 53 0.58 16.24 2.33
N LEU A 54 1.46 15.59 3.09
CA LEU A 54 1.41 14.13 3.29
C LEU A 54 0.18 13.71 4.09
N ALA A 55 -0.14 14.42 5.17
CA ALA A 55 -1.31 14.16 6.00
C ALA A 55 -2.62 14.23 5.19
N GLU A 56 -2.73 15.19 4.24
CA GLU A 56 -3.88 15.33 3.35
C GLU A 56 -4.10 14.14 2.41
N MET A 57 -3.04 13.39 2.11
CA MET A 57 -3.12 12.21 1.23
C MET A 57 -3.35 10.89 1.97
N CYS A 58 -3.39 10.92 3.30
CA CYS A 58 -3.61 9.75 4.14
C CYS A 58 -5.11 9.42 4.23
N GLU A 59 -5.44 8.16 4.01
CA GLU A 59 -6.83 7.70 3.84
C GLU A 59 -7.16 6.56 4.81
N GLY A 60 -8.40 6.53 5.28
CA GLY A 60 -8.97 5.47 6.12
C GLY A 60 -10.12 4.79 5.42
N TYR A 61 -10.01 3.47 5.32
CA TYR A 61 -11.04 2.56 4.80
C TYR A 61 -11.48 1.58 5.88
N ASP A 62 -12.60 0.91 5.64
CA ASP A 62 -13.17 -0.14 6.49
C ASP A 62 -12.18 -1.28 6.79
N PHE A 63 -11.29 -1.60 5.85
CA PHE A 63 -10.33 -2.70 5.97
C PHE A 63 -8.88 -2.25 6.21
N MET A 64 -8.55 -0.97 6.04
CA MET A 64 -7.15 -0.53 6.01
C MET A 64 -6.98 0.98 6.21
N HIS A 65 -5.90 1.38 6.85
CA HIS A 65 -5.39 2.75 6.77
C HIS A 65 -4.21 2.85 5.80
N LYS A 66 -4.20 3.92 4.99
CA LYS A 66 -3.19 4.21 3.98
C LYS A 66 -2.46 5.50 4.36
N LEU A 67 -1.18 5.39 4.72
CA LEU A 67 -0.32 6.54 4.97
C LEU A 67 0.57 6.80 3.77
N VAL A 68 0.71 8.06 3.34
CA VAL A 68 1.67 8.44 2.30
C VAL A 68 2.94 8.95 2.99
N LEU A 69 4.03 8.20 2.86
CA LEU A 69 5.30 8.53 3.51
C LEU A 69 6.17 9.46 2.68
N HIS A 70 5.99 9.44 1.35
CA HIS A 70 6.75 10.27 0.43
C HIS A 70 5.97 10.46 -0.87
N ASP A 71 6.00 11.69 -1.40
CA ASP A 71 5.40 12.07 -2.68
C ASP A 71 6.45 12.74 -3.57
N ALA A 72 7.02 11.96 -4.49
CA ALA A 72 7.96 12.45 -5.48
C ALA A 72 7.16 13.04 -6.66
N VAL A 73 6.67 14.29 -6.48
CA VAL A 73 5.77 14.96 -7.43
C VAL A 73 6.34 15.00 -8.84
N ASP A 74 7.64 15.32 -8.98
CA ASP A 74 8.34 15.42 -10.28
C ASP A 74 8.38 14.08 -11.04
N LEU A 75 8.33 12.95 -10.31
CA LEU A 75 8.31 11.60 -10.88
C LEU A 75 6.89 11.01 -10.95
N ASN A 76 5.92 11.68 -10.33
CA ASN A 76 4.58 11.15 -10.05
C ASN A 76 4.63 9.75 -9.37
N VAL A 77 5.53 9.58 -8.39
CA VAL A 77 5.72 8.35 -7.61
C VAL A 77 5.34 8.60 -6.16
N ARG A 78 4.71 7.63 -5.49
CA ARG A 78 4.47 7.69 -4.03
C ARG A 78 4.92 6.42 -3.32
N LEU A 79 5.54 6.60 -2.17
CA LEU A 79 5.71 5.56 -1.16
C LEU A 79 4.56 5.64 -0.15
N ARG A 80 3.96 4.49 0.16
CA ARG A 80 2.85 4.36 1.09
C ARG A 80 3.08 3.23 2.07
N LEU A 81 2.49 3.36 3.26
CA LEU A 81 2.22 2.24 4.15
C LEU A 81 0.74 1.92 4.14
N HIS A 82 0.46 0.63 4.08
CA HIS A 82 -0.85 0.05 4.24
C HIS A 82 -0.87 -0.70 5.57
N VAL A 83 -1.80 -0.35 6.46
CA VAL A 83 -2.01 -1.02 7.75
C VAL A 83 -3.39 -1.64 7.75
N TYR A 84 -3.42 -2.97 7.68
CA TYR A 84 -4.66 -3.72 7.56
C TYR A 84 -5.32 -3.88 8.94
N GLN A 85 -6.64 -3.65 8.97
CA GLN A 85 -7.46 -3.84 10.15
C GLN A 85 -8.01 -5.28 10.18
N ALA A 86 -8.56 -5.67 11.33
CA ALA A 86 -9.30 -6.93 11.40
C ALA A 86 -10.56 -6.82 10.53
N GLY A 87 -10.72 -7.74 9.59
CA GLY A 87 -11.88 -7.76 8.69
C GLY A 87 -11.61 -8.64 7.48
N PHE A 88 -12.67 -9.13 6.86
CA PHE A 88 -12.57 -9.85 5.59
C PHE A 88 -12.63 -8.83 4.46
N PHE A 89 -11.65 -8.89 3.55
CA PHE A 89 -11.64 -8.10 2.34
C PHE A 89 -11.47 -9.04 1.17
N ASP A 90 -12.58 -9.39 0.52
CA ASP A 90 -12.56 -10.06 -0.77
C ASP A 90 -13.33 -9.22 -1.78
N ARG A 91 -12.64 -8.19 -2.25
CA ARG A 91 -13.13 -7.28 -3.26
C ARG A 91 -12.14 -7.30 -4.43
N PRO A 92 -12.35 -8.17 -5.44
CA PRO A 92 -11.54 -8.18 -6.65
C PRO A 92 -11.49 -6.79 -7.26
N HIS A 93 -10.29 -6.33 -7.61
CA HIS A 93 -10.08 -5.01 -8.19
C HIS A 93 -8.82 -4.95 -9.06
N ASN A 94 -8.79 -3.98 -9.98
CA ASN A 94 -7.59 -3.56 -10.69
C ASN A 94 -7.08 -2.22 -10.12
N HIS A 95 -6.05 -1.65 -10.74
CA HIS A 95 -5.44 -0.40 -10.27
C HIS A 95 -5.34 0.65 -11.37
N ARG A 96 -5.24 1.91 -10.96
CA ARG A 96 -4.93 3.01 -11.88
C ARG A 96 -3.45 3.11 -12.23
N TRP A 97 -2.59 2.45 -11.47
CA TRP A 97 -1.14 2.57 -11.52
C TRP A 97 -0.50 1.20 -11.30
N SER A 98 0.65 0.97 -11.94
CA SER A 98 1.49 -0.19 -11.63
C SER A 98 2.24 0.09 -10.33
N PHE A 99 2.60 -0.96 -9.60
CA PHE A 99 3.27 -0.82 -8.30
C PHE A 99 4.13 -2.00 -7.91
N ALA A 100 4.99 -1.76 -6.92
CA ALA A 100 5.59 -2.80 -6.10
C ALA A 100 5.01 -2.76 -4.68
N SER A 101 4.87 -3.92 -4.05
CA SER A 101 4.58 -4.03 -2.62
C SER A 101 5.59 -4.95 -1.93
N HIS A 102 5.89 -4.63 -0.67
CA HIS A 102 6.75 -5.41 0.22
C HIS A 102 6.04 -5.60 1.56
N ILE A 103 5.94 -6.85 2.03
CA ILE A 103 5.34 -7.15 3.33
C ILE A 103 6.38 -6.90 4.41
N LEU A 104 6.11 -5.95 5.30
CA LEU A 104 6.99 -5.64 6.42
C LEU A 104 6.65 -6.48 7.64
N ARG A 105 5.37 -6.70 7.90
CA ARG A 105 4.84 -7.42 9.08
C ARG A 105 3.53 -8.11 8.74
N GLY A 106 3.25 -9.24 9.38
CA GLY A 106 2.00 -9.99 9.20
C GLY A 106 2.01 -10.73 7.87
N GLY A 107 0.86 -10.88 7.24
CA GLY A 107 0.76 -11.55 5.96
C GLY A 107 -0.65 -11.51 5.39
N TYR A 108 -0.77 -11.84 4.12
CA TYR A 108 -2.06 -11.98 3.46
C TYR A 108 -2.08 -13.06 2.40
N VAL A 109 -3.29 -13.56 2.13
CA VAL A 109 -3.55 -14.35 0.92
C VAL A 109 -3.73 -13.36 -0.23
N HIS A 110 -2.87 -13.47 -1.25
CA HIS A 110 -2.95 -12.69 -2.47
C HIS A 110 -3.41 -13.58 -3.61
N ARG A 111 -4.55 -13.24 -4.21
CA ARG A 111 -5.11 -13.95 -5.37
C ARG A 111 -5.06 -13.07 -6.60
N ILE A 112 -4.62 -13.61 -7.72
CA ILE A 112 -4.61 -12.96 -9.03
C ILE A 112 -5.58 -13.73 -9.93
N PHE A 113 -6.48 -12.99 -10.58
CA PHE A 113 -7.55 -13.56 -11.42
C PHE A 113 -7.27 -13.41 -12.91
N GLY A 114 -6.30 -12.57 -13.29
CA GLY A 114 -5.95 -12.31 -14.69
C GLY A 114 -5.78 -10.83 -14.97
N CYS A 115 -6.09 -10.44 -16.20
CA CYS A 115 -6.09 -9.06 -16.67
C CYS A 115 -7.50 -8.48 -16.70
N ASP A 116 -7.57 -7.16 -16.75
CA ASP A 116 -8.83 -6.42 -16.68
C ASP A 116 -9.57 -6.26 -18.02
N ASP A 117 -9.11 -6.95 -19.07
CA ASP A 117 -9.85 -7.11 -20.33
C ASP A 117 -11.04 -8.06 -20.20
N GLN A 118 -11.03 -8.93 -19.17
CA GLN A 118 -12.09 -9.87 -18.83
C GLN A 118 -12.79 -9.52 -17.50
N PHE A 119 -12.62 -8.29 -17.01
CA PHE A 119 -13.13 -7.85 -15.72
C PHE A 119 -13.95 -6.57 -15.88
N GLY A 120 -15.26 -6.70 -15.72
CA GLY A 120 -16.25 -5.66 -15.98
C GLY A 120 -17.32 -5.57 -14.91
N GLU A 121 -18.23 -4.61 -15.08
CA GLU A 121 -19.36 -4.36 -14.18
C GLU A 121 -20.34 -5.55 -14.08
N ASP A 122 -20.36 -6.39 -15.12
CA ASP A 122 -21.17 -7.60 -15.26
C ASP A 122 -20.46 -8.88 -14.81
N THR A 123 -19.23 -8.77 -14.32
CA THR A 123 -18.49 -9.90 -13.78
C THR A 123 -19.07 -10.29 -12.43
N ASP A 124 -19.47 -11.56 -12.29
CA ASP A 124 -19.84 -12.14 -11.01
C ASP A 124 -18.57 -12.40 -10.18
N PRO A 125 -18.35 -11.70 -9.05
CA PRO A 125 -17.15 -11.87 -8.25
C PRO A 125 -16.99 -13.29 -7.67
N ASP A 126 -18.10 -14.01 -7.42
CA ASP A 126 -18.06 -15.39 -6.91
C ASP A 126 -17.68 -16.41 -8.00
N SER A 127 -17.76 -16.02 -9.28
CA SER A 127 -17.34 -16.84 -10.42
C SER A 127 -15.84 -16.78 -10.71
N LEU A 128 -15.11 -15.85 -10.08
CA LEU A 128 -13.70 -15.63 -10.35
C LEU A 128 -12.83 -16.74 -9.75
N LEU A 129 -12.06 -17.41 -10.61
CA LEU A 129 -11.10 -18.43 -10.20
C LEU A 129 -9.67 -17.84 -10.19
N PRO A 130 -8.96 -17.87 -9.06
CA PRO A 130 -7.56 -17.43 -9.03
C PRO A 130 -6.70 -18.27 -9.97
N ILE A 131 -6.03 -17.62 -10.92
CA ILE A 131 -4.99 -18.25 -11.75
C ILE A 131 -3.66 -18.37 -10.99
N HIS A 132 -3.52 -17.58 -9.92
CA HIS A 132 -2.39 -17.64 -9.01
C HIS A 132 -2.84 -17.24 -7.60
N GLU A 133 -2.41 -17.99 -6.60
CA GLU A 133 -2.65 -17.69 -5.19
C GLU A 133 -1.34 -17.86 -4.41
N ARG A 134 -1.04 -16.90 -3.54
CA ARG A 134 0.16 -16.89 -2.71
C ARG A 134 -0.16 -16.46 -1.28
N LEU A 135 0.58 -17.04 -0.35
CA LEU A 135 0.69 -16.52 1.01
C LEU A 135 1.88 -15.55 1.05
N GLU A 136 1.59 -14.26 1.07
CA GLU A 136 2.62 -13.24 1.19
C GLU A 136 2.96 -13.04 2.68
N GLN A 137 4.23 -13.20 3.01
CA GLN A 137 4.78 -13.16 4.38
C GLN A 137 5.84 -12.05 4.50
N PRO A 138 6.31 -11.68 5.72
CA PRO A 138 7.32 -10.63 5.86
C PRO A 138 8.56 -10.90 5.00
N GLY A 139 9.04 -9.88 4.29
CA GLY A 139 10.10 -9.98 3.29
C GLY A 139 9.62 -10.29 1.87
N SER A 140 8.39 -10.77 1.70
CA SER A 140 7.82 -11.02 0.37
C SER A 140 7.67 -9.72 -0.39
N THR A 141 8.08 -9.73 -1.66
CA THR A 141 7.98 -8.59 -2.58
C THR A 141 7.37 -9.03 -3.88
N TYR A 142 6.45 -8.23 -4.42
CA TYR A 142 5.87 -8.45 -5.73
C TYR A 142 5.62 -7.11 -6.43
N ALA A 143 5.44 -7.17 -7.75
CA ALA A 143 4.94 -6.06 -8.54
C ALA A 143 3.69 -6.48 -9.30
N LEU A 144 2.75 -5.54 -9.43
CA LEU A 144 1.57 -5.71 -10.25
C LEU A 144 1.52 -4.63 -11.31
N HIS A 145 1.23 -5.07 -12.53
CA HIS A 145 0.85 -4.18 -13.61
C HIS A 145 -0.56 -3.64 -13.33
N HIS A 146 -0.83 -2.41 -13.72
CA HIS A 146 -2.11 -1.75 -13.44
C HIS A 146 -3.34 -2.47 -14.03
N THR A 147 -3.15 -3.34 -15.02
CA THR A 147 -4.21 -4.18 -15.60
C THR A 147 -4.50 -5.46 -14.82
N SER A 148 -3.68 -5.83 -13.84
CA SER A 148 -3.87 -7.05 -13.07
C SER A 148 -5.07 -6.94 -12.14
N VAL A 149 -5.94 -7.94 -12.16
CA VAL A 149 -7.09 -8.06 -11.24
C VAL A 149 -6.68 -8.95 -10.08
N HIS A 150 -6.82 -8.44 -8.86
CA HIS A 150 -6.40 -9.16 -7.66
C HIS A 150 -7.28 -8.86 -6.44
N THR A 151 -7.15 -9.70 -5.43
CA THR A 151 -7.65 -9.44 -4.07
C THR A 151 -6.55 -9.71 -3.06
N VAL A 152 -6.66 -9.11 -1.88
CA VAL A 152 -5.77 -9.38 -0.74
C VAL A 152 -6.61 -9.56 0.51
N GLN A 153 -6.42 -10.69 1.19
CA GLN A 153 -7.07 -10.99 2.45
C GLN A 153 -6.02 -11.03 3.55
N ALA A 154 -5.94 -9.95 4.34
CA ALA A 154 -4.88 -9.76 5.32
C ALA A 154 -5.28 -10.10 6.74
N GLU A 155 -4.28 -10.57 7.50
CA GLU A 155 -4.38 -10.63 8.95
C GLU A 155 -4.38 -9.20 9.53
N ALA A 156 -5.06 -9.01 10.66
CA ALA A 156 -5.01 -7.76 11.39
C ALA A 156 -3.55 -7.38 11.73
N ASP A 157 -3.23 -6.08 11.68
CA ASP A 157 -1.88 -5.57 11.91
C ASP A 157 -0.82 -6.01 10.89
N THR A 158 -1.27 -6.48 9.73
CA THR A 158 -0.40 -6.62 8.57
C THR A 158 0.02 -5.23 8.09
N ILE A 159 1.31 -5.05 7.83
CA ILE A 159 1.88 -3.82 7.28
C ILE A 159 2.58 -4.17 5.98
N SER A 160 2.17 -3.52 4.90
CA SER A 160 2.90 -3.55 3.63
C SER A 160 3.35 -2.16 3.21
N MET A 161 4.59 -2.07 2.75
CA MET A 161 5.07 -0.92 1.99
C MET A 161 4.58 -1.06 0.54
N LEU A 162 4.20 0.06 -0.06
CA LEU A 162 3.77 0.09 -1.45
C LEU A 162 4.38 1.30 -2.15
N VAL A 163 5.01 1.06 -3.30
CA VAL A 163 5.52 2.12 -4.18
C VAL A 163 4.71 2.07 -5.47
N ARG A 164 3.98 3.15 -5.73
CA ARG A 164 3.16 3.31 -6.93
C ARG A 164 3.81 4.25 -7.94
N GLY A 165 3.63 3.95 -9.21
CA GLY A 165 4.05 4.80 -10.33
C GLY A 165 3.04 5.85 -10.78
N PRO A 166 3.29 6.49 -11.93
CA PRO A 166 2.32 7.35 -12.59
C PRO A 166 0.98 6.64 -12.85
N SER A 167 -0.09 7.43 -12.98
CA SER A 167 -1.41 6.91 -13.28
C SER A 167 -1.49 6.53 -14.77
N ALA A 168 -1.75 5.26 -15.06
CA ALA A 168 -2.03 4.75 -16.40
C ALA A 168 -3.51 4.88 -16.78
N LYS A 169 -4.43 4.87 -15.80
CA LYS A 169 -5.88 5.00 -16.02
C LYS A 169 -6.51 6.09 -15.14
N GLN A 170 -7.70 6.56 -15.52
CA GLN A 170 -8.45 7.58 -14.76
C GLN A 170 -9.22 7.01 -13.57
N ARG A 171 -9.63 5.74 -13.66
CA ARG A 171 -10.42 5.02 -12.66
C ARG A 171 -10.05 3.54 -12.62
N PHE A 172 -10.45 2.85 -11.57
CA PHE A 172 -10.37 1.40 -11.43
C PHE A 172 -11.67 0.86 -10.86
N LEU A 173 -11.96 -0.42 -11.12
CA LEU A 173 -13.19 -1.09 -10.74
C LEU A 173 -12.95 -1.93 -9.49
N ILE A 174 -13.90 -1.89 -8.57
CA ILE A 174 -14.00 -2.80 -7.44
C ILE A 174 -15.34 -3.54 -7.55
N LEU A 175 -15.31 -4.86 -7.43
CA LEU A 175 -16.50 -5.68 -7.21
C LEU A 175 -16.60 -6.05 -5.73
N ASP A 176 -17.79 -6.01 -5.17
CA ASP A 176 -18.07 -6.39 -3.78
C ASP A 176 -19.06 -7.56 -3.75
N ALA A 177 -18.53 -8.76 -3.55
CA ALA A 177 -19.31 -10.00 -3.45
C ALA A 177 -20.31 -9.98 -2.29
N ALA A 178 -20.01 -9.29 -1.20
CA ALA A 178 -20.90 -9.27 -0.02
C ALA A 178 -22.19 -8.48 -0.28
N THR A 179 -22.17 -7.56 -1.23
CA THR A 179 -23.31 -6.68 -1.54
C THR A 179 -23.84 -6.85 -2.96
N ASP A 180 -23.25 -7.75 -3.75
CA ASP A 180 -23.54 -7.93 -5.19
C ASP A 180 -23.53 -6.59 -5.94
N SER A 181 -22.48 -5.80 -5.70
CA SER A 181 -22.36 -4.44 -6.24
C SER A 181 -20.98 -4.15 -6.78
N PHE A 182 -20.87 -3.09 -7.57
CA PHE A 182 -19.60 -2.58 -8.07
C PHE A 182 -19.51 -1.07 -7.89
N PHE A 183 -18.29 -0.56 -7.86
CA PHE A 183 -18.06 0.88 -7.87
C PHE A 183 -16.74 1.24 -8.54
N TRP A 184 -16.77 2.37 -9.25
CA TRP A 184 -15.60 2.98 -9.85
C TRP A 184 -14.92 3.92 -8.87
N VAL A 185 -13.62 3.73 -8.67
CA VAL A 185 -12.79 4.62 -7.87
C VAL A 185 -11.94 5.49 -8.79
N TYR A 186 -12.10 6.80 -8.66
CA TYR A 186 -11.44 7.81 -9.49
C TYR A 186 -10.18 8.35 -8.82
N GLY A 187 -9.37 9.10 -9.57
CA GLY A 187 -8.25 9.84 -8.98
C GLY A 187 -8.67 11.08 -8.22
N ALA A 188 -7.82 11.51 -7.29
CA ALA A 188 -8.05 12.72 -6.47
C ALA A 188 -8.40 13.98 -7.27
N ALA A 189 -7.94 14.11 -8.52
CA ALA A 189 -8.28 15.22 -9.40
C ALA A 189 -9.73 15.22 -9.91
N GLN A 190 -10.42 14.07 -9.82
CA GLN A 190 -11.79 13.86 -10.28
C GLN A 190 -12.77 13.56 -9.14
N GLU A 191 -12.27 13.40 -7.91
CA GLU A 191 -13.09 13.20 -6.73
C GLU A 191 -13.72 14.51 -6.25
N SER A 192 -14.99 14.44 -5.85
CA SER A 192 -15.65 15.57 -5.20
C SER A 192 -14.96 15.91 -3.86
N PRO A 193 -15.08 17.15 -3.36
CA PRO A 193 -14.61 17.50 -2.03
C PRO A 193 -15.14 16.57 -0.93
N GLU A 194 -16.40 16.15 -1.02
CA GLU A 194 -17.04 15.23 -0.07
C GLU A 194 -16.43 13.83 -0.14
N GLN A 195 -16.17 13.30 -1.34
CA GLN A 195 -15.51 12.01 -1.53
C GLN A 195 -14.08 12.02 -0.99
N ARG A 196 -13.34 13.13 -1.14
CA ARG A 196 -12.01 13.27 -0.56
C ARG A 196 -12.07 13.36 0.96
N ALA A 197 -13.03 14.12 1.49
CA ALA A 197 -13.21 14.30 2.92
C ALA A 197 -13.64 13.00 3.61
N SER A 198 -14.50 12.18 3.00
CA SER A 198 -15.05 10.97 3.61
C SER A 198 -14.02 9.87 3.85
N LYS A 199 -13.00 9.79 3.01
CA LYS A 199 -11.91 8.81 3.14
C LYS A 199 -10.66 9.37 3.80
N ARG A 200 -10.52 10.68 3.99
CA ARG A 200 -9.33 11.27 4.63
C ARG A 200 -9.31 10.90 6.10
N LEU A 201 -8.15 10.50 6.63
CA LEU A 201 -8.00 10.34 8.07
C LEU A 201 -8.15 11.68 8.78
N THR A 202 -8.97 11.73 9.83
CA THR A 202 -8.99 12.88 10.73
C THR A 202 -7.62 13.02 11.44
N PRO A 203 -7.28 14.20 11.97
CA PRO A 203 -6.04 14.38 12.73
C PRO A 203 -5.84 13.34 13.84
N ASP A 204 -6.91 13.04 14.60
CA ASP A 204 -6.86 12.04 15.68
C ASP A 204 -6.68 10.62 15.13
N GLN A 205 -7.37 10.27 14.04
CA GLN A 205 -7.20 8.96 13.39
C GLN A 205 -5.77 8.80 12.84
N LEU A 206 -5.20 9.85 12.24
CA LEU A 206 -3.84 9.86 11.75
C LEU A 206 -2.83 9.68 12.89
N ALA A 207 -2.96 10.46 13.97
CA ALA A 207 -2.09 10.36 15.15
C ALA A 207 -2.14 8.96 15.79
N ASN A 208 -3.35 8.40 15.95
CA ASN A 208 -3.54 7.04 16.46
C ASN A 208 -2.91 5.99 15.54
N THR A 209 -3.03 6.17 14.22
CA THR A 209 -2.45 5.25 13.24
C THR A 209 -0.93 5.30 13.24
N ILE A 210 -0.35 6.51 13.30
CA ILE A 210 1.10 6.72 13.43
C ILE A 210 1.63 6.04 14.69
N THR A 211 0.96 6.26 15.83
CA THR A 211 1.33 5.64 17.12
C THR A 211 1.27 4.11 17.04
N ARG A 212 0.21 3.56 16.44
CA ARG A 212 0.07 2.11 16.23
C ARG A 212 1.19 1.57 15.34
N ILE A 213 1.50 2.22 14.22
CA ILE A 213 2.59 1.80 13.32
C ILE A 213 3.92 1.82 14.06
N GLN A 214 4.24 2.90 14.79
CA GLN A 214 5.48 3.03 15.55
C GLN A 214 5.65 1.90 16.57
N HIS A 215 4.57 1.52 17.26
CA HIS A 215 4.57 0.37 18.15
C HIS A 215 4.84 -0.94 17.39
N LEU A 216 4.09 -1.20 16.31
CA LEU A 216 4.20 -2.43 15.52
C LEU A 216 5.56 -2.61 14.84
N ILE A 217 6.22 -1.53 14.42
CA ILE A 217 7.55 -1.60 13.80
C ILE A 217 8.68 -1.69 14.84
N ALA A 218 8.47 -1.18 16.06
CA ALA A 218 9.45 -1.34 17.13
C ALA A 218 9.62 -2.82 17.56
N ASP A 219 8.55 -3.62 17.44
CA ASP A 219 8.56 -5.07 17.69
C ASP A 219 9.34 -5.87 16.63
N LEU A 220 9.70 -5.24 15.50
CA LEU A 220 10.52 -5.83 14.45
C LEU A 220 12.02 -5.71 14.74
N ASP A 221 12.43 -4.82 15.64
CA ASP A 221 13.83 -4.66 16.04
C ASP A 221 14.29 -5.87 16.87
N PRO A 222 15.32 -6.63 16.46
CA PRO A 222 15.87 -7.71 17.26
C PRO A 222 16.33 -7.24 18.66
N ALA A 223 16.78 -5.98 18.79
CA ALA A 223 17.27 -5.41 20.05
C ALA A 223 16.15 -5.10 21.06
N SER A 224 14.91 -4.88 20.61
CA SER A 224 13.76 -4.67 21.49
C SER A 224 13.28 -5.98 22.13
N ARG A 225 13.54 -7.13 21.49
CA ARG A 225 13.16 -8.47 21.99
C ARG A 225 14.05 -8.98 23.13
N SER A 226 15.29 -8.50 23.26
CA SER A 226 16.17 -8.84 24.39
C SER A 226 15.78 -8.17 25.70
N ALA A 227 15.05 -7.05 25.68
CA ALA A 227 14.67 -6.33 26.91
C ALA A 227 13.49 -6.98 27.67
N SER A 228 12.73 -7.89 27.03
CA SER A 228 11.59 -8.57 27.66
C SER A 228 11.93 -9.93 28.31
N LEU A 229 13.16 -10.44 28.14
CA LEU A 229 13.55 -11.75 28.69
C LEU A 229 14.34 -11.66 30.01
N ASP A 230 14.84 -10.48 30.39
CA ASP A 230 15.57 -10.26 31.65
C ASP A 230 14.69 -9.72 32.80
N GLY A 231 13.36 -9.74 32.61
CA GLY A 231 12.36 -9.25 33.57
C GLY A 231 11.41 -10.33 34.08
N LYS A 232 11.93 -11.46 34.56
CA LYS A 232 11.20 -12.40 35.43
C LYS A 232 12.13 -13.00 36.49
#